data_AF-A0A2W5RX61-F1
#
_entry.id   AF-A0A2W5RX61-F1
#
_cell.length_a   1.000
_cell.length_b   1.000
_cell.length_c   1.000
_cell.angle_alpha   90.00
_cell.angle_beta   90.00
_cell.angle_gamma   90.00
#
_symmetry.space_group_name_H-M   'P 1'
#
loop_
_entity.id
_entity.type
_entity.pdbx_description
1 polymer ?
#
loop_
_entity_poly.entity_id
_entity_poly.type
_entity_poly.pdbx_seq_one_letter_code
_entity_poly.pdbx_strand_id
1 'polypeptide(L)'
;MAEGDGRAAPAVSRNHATTQGNDIMTSFTALAAVVANAPRTVKLASVDRESSRRNVIGSHSDTAHVWAQNRYMSGRSSDSRMYFEGAILYSYGSHFALGMVLETTSEGRVTLLNDSGYSISTSKHKGHARYAANGNILYVPDLTEITRTLDHIRGGNMAAYTVKQLPDFIKKHILDMAPETTVFLAGLIGKVRSVCAWFRAAEKARAVAKAKARAADIENKKEAAITMADASPAAWARELSDRQEESNRPWGRYPYYQGSPNKSYRKATPAESLLAFATEMHRLNVTAKAHLSKKRQAVLKARLAEVRALAKETLKWETKGDELATFRRYKVTFRAYLAIAAKAPTRDYDKAAAETLARLATWFAQRSHCPAVLANKLADIIRAANARREDLAAIEAAERMERERADREAWLAGESTPGNRYARYSDEMGRALMQST
;
A
#
# COMPACT_ATOMS: atom_id res chain seq x y z
N MET A 1 47.88 13.15 -4.22
CA MET A 1 47.49 11.72 -4.32
C MET A 1 46.10 11.56 -3.73
N ALA A 2 45.28 10.71 -4.36
CA ALA A 2 43.85 10.46 -4.15
C ALA A 2 42.89 11.46 -4.84
N GLU A 3 42.77 11.30 -6.17
CA GLU A 3 41.57 11.66 -6.92
C GLU A 3 40.49 10.61 -6.66
N GLY A 4 39.31 11.04 -6.21
CA GLY A 4 38.13 10.20 -5.99
C GLY A 4 37.06 10.51 -7.02
N ASP A 5 36.95 9.65 -8.03
CA ASP A 5 36.09 9.80 -9.20
C ASP A 5 34.65 9.34 -8.87
N GLY A 6 33.80 10.27 -8.45
CA GLY A 6 32.41 10.03 -8.08
C GLY A 6 31.45 10.11 -9.27
N ARG A 7 31.27 9.02 -10.02
CA ARG A 7 30.20 8.92 -11.03
C ARG A 7 28.84 8.69 -10.36
N ALA A 8 28.05 9.74 -10.27
CA ALA A 8 26.62 9.67 -9.93
C ALA A 8 25.82 9.04 -11.09
N ALA A 9 25.05 8.01 -10.79
CA ALA A 9 24.08 7.43 -11.73
C ALA A 9 22.82 8.32 -11.82
N PRO A 10 22.26 8.57 -13.02
CA PRO A 10 21.05 9.38 -13.15
C PRO A 10 19.82 8.62 -12.65
N ALA A 11 19.15 9.19 -11.64
CA ALA A 11 17.85 8.74 -11.17
C ALA A 11 16.76 9.09 -12.21
N VAL A 12 16.31 8.10 -12.96
CA VAL A 12 15.11 8.22 -13.81
C VAL A 12 13.87 8.05 -12.93
N SER A 13 13.32 9.17 -12.48
CA SER A 13 12.06 9.24 -11.74
C SER A 13 10.86 8.92 -12.65
N ARG A 14 10.23 7.75 -12.45
CA ARG A 14 8.90 7.43 -13.03
C ARG A 14 7.82 7.81 -12.02
N ASN A 15 7.25 9.00 -12.18
CA ASN A 15 5.91 9.32 -11.69
C ASN A 15 5.00 9.53 -12.91
N HIS A 16 4.28 8.50 -13.29
CA HIS A 16 3.21 8.56 -14.29
C HIS A 16 1.90 8.15 -13.61
N ALA A 17 1.20 9.13 -13.05
CA ALA A 17 -0.21 9.00 -12.75
C ALA A 17 -0.92 10.37 -12.73
N THR A 18 -1.91 10.48 -13.61
CA THR A 18 -3.16 11.27 -13.47
C THR A 18 -3.15 12.79 -13.65
N THR A 19 -2.94 13.25 -14.90
CA THR A 19 -3.55 14.51 -15.41
C THR A 19 -4.03 14.33 -16.87
N GLN A 20 -5.16 13.64 -17.08
CA GLN A 20 -5.56 13.05 -18.38
C GLN A 20 -5.98 14.00 -19.52
N GLY A 21 -6.05 15.32 -19.31
CA GLY A 21 -6.43 16.27 -20.37
C GLY A 21 -5.26 16.84 -21.16
N ASN A 22 -4.17 17.20 -20.48
CA ASN A 22 -2.95 17.78 -21.08
C ASN A 22 -1.97 16.71 -21.59
N ASP A 23 -2.21 15.43 -21.26
CA ASP A 23 -1.27 14.35 -21.55
C ASP A 23 -1.26 13.93 -23.03
N ILE A 24 -2.41 14.03 -23.72
CA ILE A 24 -2.55 13.58 -25.11
C ILE A 24 -1.74 14.47 -26.06
N MET A 25 -1.85 15.80 -25.92
CA MET A 25 -1.09 16.75 -26.73
C MET A 25 0.41 16.69 -26.44
N THR A 26 0.77 16.42 -25.18
CA THR A 26 2.17 16.24 -24.76
C THR A 26 2.75 14.97 -25.37
N SER A 27 2.02 13.85 -25.31
CA SER A 27 2.41 12.57 -25.88
C SER A 27 2.52 12.62 -27.41
N PHE A 28 1.58 13.27 -28.09
CA PHE A 28 1.63 13.41 -29.55
C PHE A 28 2.80 14.31 -30.00
N THR A 29 3.05 15.43 -29.30
CA THR A 29 4.16 16.34 -29.62
C THR A 29 5.51 15.66 -29.44
N ALA A 30 5.68 14.91 -28.34
CA ALA A 30 6.88 14.11 -28.11
C ALA A 30 7.09 13.07 -29.22
N LEU A 31 6.04 12.32 -29.57
CA LEU A 31 6.11 11.36 -30.67
C LEU A 31 6.46 12.02 -32.00
N ALA A 32 5.83 13.16 -32.33
CA ALA A 32 6.11 13.89 -33.57
C ALA A 32 7.57 14.37 -33.63
N ALA A 33 8.13 14.83 -32.50
CA ALA A 33 9.54 15.22 -32.43
C ALA A 33 10.49 14.03 -32.63
N VAL A 34 10.21 12.88 -32.02
CA VAL A 34 11.00 11.66 -32.23
C VAL A 34 10.89 11.20 -33.69
N VAL A 35 9.69 11.18 -34.27
CA VAL A 35 9.45 10.83 -35.68
C VAL A 35 10.21 11.76 -36.64
N ALA A 36 10.28 13.07 -36.33
CA ALA A 36 10.98 14.05 -37.15
C ALA A 36 12.50 13.84 -37.19
N ASN A 37 13.07 13.38 -36.07
CA ASN A 37 14.52 13.20 -35.92
C ASN A 37 15.00 11.76 -36.20
N ALA A 38 14.10 10.79 -36.29
CA ALA A 38 14.47 9.40 -36.47
C ALA A 38 14.90 9.04 -37.89
N PRO A 39 15.83 8.08 -38.05
CA PRO A 39 16.20 7.56 -39.35
C PRO A 39 14.98 6.94 -40.04
N ARG A 40 14.83 7.19 -41.34
CA ARG A 40 13.68 6.68 -42.11
C ARG A 40 13.62 5.15 -42.13
N THR A 41 14.79 4.52 -42.11
CA THR A 41 14.98 3.08 -42.10
C THR A 41 16.05 2.72 -41.09
N VAL A 42 15.83 1.64 -40.35
CA VAL A 42 16.82 1.03 -39.46
C VAL A 42 17.23 -0.28 -40.10
N LYS A 43 18.52 -0.42 -40.43
CA LYS A 43 19.07 -1.67 -40.95
C LYS A 43 19.73 -2.45 -39.83
N LEU A 44 19.32 -3.71 -39.70
CA LEU A 44 19.97 -4.67 -38.81
C LEU A 44 21.29 -5.13 -39.42
N ALA A 45 22.33 -5.23 -38.59
CA ALA A 45 23.61 -5.79 -38.98
C ALA A 45 23.59 -7.32 -38.86
N SER A 46 24.32 -8.00 -39.75
CA SER A 46 24.64 -9.42 -39.56
C SER A 46 25.57 -9.56 -38.36
N VAL A 47 25.30 -10.52 -37.48
CA VAL A 47 26.16 -10.80 -36.33
C VAL A 47 26.80 -12.16 -36.55
N ASP A 48 28.11 -12.16 -36.79
CA ASP A 48 28.90 -13.39 -36.77
C ASP A 48 28.99 -13.86 -35.32
N ARG A 49 28.23 -14.91 -35.01
CA ARG A 49 28.23 -15.53 -33.70
C ARG A 49 29.00 -16.82 -33.76
N GLU A 50 29.70 -17.10 -32.68
CA GLU A 50 30.43 -18.35 -32.56
C GLU A 50 29.44 -19.51 -32.54
N SER A 51 29.66 -20.52 -33.40
CA SER A 51 28.82 -21.72 -33.47
C SER A 51 28.88 -22.57 -32.19
N SER A 52 29.84 -22.26 -31.30
CA SER A 52 30.04 -22.91 -30.01
C SER A 52 28.86 -22.70 -29.06
N ARG A 53 28.38 -23.82 -28.49
CA ARG A 53 27.28 -23.85 -27.50
C ARG A 53 27.86 -23.84 -26.08
N ARG A 54 27.31 -23.01 -25.18
CA ARG A 54 27.52 -23.18 -23.73
C ARG A 54 26.32 -23.90 -23.13
N ASN A 55 26.40 -25.22 -23.01
CA ASN A 55 25.25 -26.04 -22.64
C ASN A 55 24.68 -25.77 -21.23
N VAL A 56 25.51 -25.29 -20.28
CA VAL A 56 25.09 -24.91 -18.92
C VAL A 56 25.97 -23.75 -18.46
N ILE A 57 25.37 -22.63 -18.03
CA ILE A 57 26.09 -21.41 -17.64
C ILE A 57 26.19 -21.26 -16.11
N GLY A 58 25.20 -21.76 -15.36
CA GLY A 58 25.15 -21.63 -13.90
C GLY A 58 23.85 -20.99 -13.42
N SER A 59 23.92 -19.74 -12.95
CA SER A 59 22.76 -19.01 -12.42
C SER A 59 21.90 -18.34 -13.50
N HIS A 60 20.71 -17.85 -13.13
CA HIS A 60 19.91 -17.00 -14.02
C HIS A 60 20.66 -15.71 -14.36
N SER A 61 21.28 -15.04 -13.38
CA SER A 61 22.03 -13.80 -13.64
C SER A 61 23.16 -14.00 -14.65
N ASP A 62 23.95 -15.08 -14.51
CA ASP A 62 25.03 -15.39 -15.44
C ASP A 62 24.50 -15.70 -16.84
N THR A 63 23.39 -16.44 -16.92
CA THR A 63 22.74 -16.76 -18.20
C THR A 63 22.28 -15.48 -18.92
N ALA A 64 21.74 -14.50 -18.20
CA ALA A 64 21.37 -13.21 -18.76
C ALA A 64 22.60 -12.40 -19.22
N HIS A 65 23.69 -12.38 -18.46
CA HIS A 65 24.92 -11.67 -18.86
C HIS A 65 25.56 -12.30 -20.10
N VAL A 66 25.63 -13.63 -20.19
CA VAL A 66 26.14 -14.34 -21.37
C VAL A 66 25.26 -14.08 -22.59
N TRP A 67 23.93 -14.08 -22.42
CA TRP A 67 22.99 -13.69 -23.47
C TRP A 67 23.25 -12.27 -23.98
N ALA A 68 23.37 -11.30 -23.06
CA ALA A 68 23.55 -9.89 -23.40
C ALA A 68 24.89 -9.63 -24.13
N GLN A 69 25.90 -10.49 -23.98
CA GLN A 69 27.13 -10.40 -24.78
C GLN A 69 26.86 -10.67 -26.27
N ASN A 70 25.81 -11.43 -26.59
CA ASN A 70 25.36 -11.77 -27.94
C ASN A 70 26.43 -12.49 -28.80
N ARG A 71 27.36 -13.21 -28.15
CA ARG A 71 28.47 -13.94 -28.81
C ARG A 71 28.17 -15.40 -29.12
N TYR A 72 27.35 -16.04 -28.28
CA TYR A 72 27.05 -17.47 -28.34
C TYR A 72 25.69 -17.74 -29.00
N MET A 73 25.57 -18.90 -29.66
CA MET A 73 24.30 -19.34 -30.26
C MET A 73 23.24 -19.75 -29.23
N SER A 74 23.64 -20.36 -28.12
CA SER A 74 22.70 -20.80 -27.09
C SER A 74 23.37 -21.02 -25.75
N GLY A 75 22.55 -20.99 -24.70
CA GLY A 75 22.92 -21.39 -23.36
C GLY A 75 21.75 -21.35 -22.39
N ARG A 76 21.88 -22.03 -21.25
CA ARG A 76 20.82 -22.16 -20.24
C ARG A 76 21.35 -22.14 -18.81
N SER A 77 20.49 -21.75 -17.88
CA SER A 77 20.72 -21.89 -16.45
C SER A 77 20.76 -23.37 -16.05
N SER A 78 21.38 -23.64 -14.90
CA SER A 78 21.48 -24.98 -14.31
C SER A 78 20.13 -25.67 -14.12
N ASP A 79 19.10 -24.91 -13.73
CA ASP A 79 17.73 -25.41 -13.57
C ASP A 79 16.90 -25.40 -14.87
N SER A 80 17.49 -25.00 -16.00
CA SER A 80 16.84 -24.88 -17.33
C SER A 80 15.59 -23.97 -17.37
N ARG A 81 15.33 -23.16 -16.35
CA ARG A 81 14.18 -22.23 -16.32
C ARG A 81 14.44 -20.94 -17.08
N MET A 82 15.70 -20.62 -17.37
CA MET A 82 16.07 -19.49 -18.22
C MET A 82 17.11 -19.93 -19.23
N TYR A 83 16.91 -19.56 -20.49
CA TYR A 83 17.82 -19.94 -21.56
C TYR A 83 17.72 -18.92 -22.70
N PHE A 84 18.72 -18.88 -23.57
CA PHE A 84 18.65 -18.10 -24.79
C PHE A 84 18.95 -18.95 -26.01
N GLU A 85 18.36 -18.55 -27.12
CA GLU A 85 18.60 -19.08 -28.45
C GLU A 85 18.78 -17.91 -29.41
N GLY A 86 19.95 -17.83 -30.04
CA GLY A 86 20.39 -16.70 -30.83
C GLY A 86 20.32 -15.39 -30.05
N ALA A 87 19.49 -14.45 -30.53
CA ALA A 87 19.31 -13.15 -29.88
C ALA A 87 18.34 -13.17 -28.71
N ILE A 88 17.56 -14.23 -28.52
CA ILE A 88 16.34 -14.17 -27.73
C ILE A 88 16.56 -14.89 -26.41
N LEU A 89 16.29 -14.22 -25.30
CA LEU A 89 16.28 -14.78 -23.96
C LEU A 89 14.86 -15.17 -23.57
N TYR A 90 14.67 -16.35 -23.00
CA TYR A 90 13.39 -16.94 -22.65
C TYR A 90 13.29 -17.29 -21.16
N SER A 91 12.07 -17.26 -20.64
CA SER A 91 11.71 -17.65 -19.26
C SER A 91 10.73 -18.81 -19.28
N TYR A 92 11.02 -19.90 -18.59
CA TYR A 92 10.18 -21.10 -18.45
C TYR A 92 9.76 -21.80 -19.77
N GLY A 93 10.27 -21.36 -20.91
CA GLY A 93 9.97 -21.90 -22.23
C GLY A 93 9.91 -20.82 -23.30
N SER A 94 9.78 -21.23 -24.56
CA SER A 94 9.73 -20.32 -25.72
C SER A 94 8.44 -19.48 -25.81
N HIS A 95 7.46 -19.75 -24.95
CA HIS A 95 6.21 -19.00 -24.85
C HIS A 95 6.38 -17.64 -24.14
N PHE A 96 7.54 -17.35 -23.56
CA PHE A 96 7.79 -16.07 -22.91
C PHE A 96 9.22 -15.56 -23.16
N ALA A 97 9.35 -14.63 -24.11
CA ALA A 97 10.58 -13.90 -24.36
C ALA A 97 10.78 -12.81 -23.30
N LEU A 98 11.94 -12.82 -22.65
CA LEU A 98 12.39 -11.79 -21.71
C LEU A 98 13.03 -10.60 -22.42
N GLY A 99 13.80 -10.87 -23.47
CA GLY A 99 14.46 -9.85 -24.26
C GLY A 99 15.05 -10.36 -25.56
N MET A 100 15.39 -9.43 -26.45
CA MET A 100 16.03 -9.69 -27.74
C MET A 100 17.13 -8.66 -28.01
N VAL A 101 18.33 -9.13 -28.36
CA VAL A 101 19.44 -8.24 -28.79
C VAL A 101 19.42 -8.08 -30.31
N LEU A 102 19.43 -6.83 -30.78
CA LEU A 102 19.51 -6.45 -32.17
C LEU A 102 20.74 -5.56 -32.38
N GLU A 103 21.59 -5.91 -33.34
CA GLU A 103 22.68 -5.02 -33.77
C GLU A 103 22.17 -4.22 -34.97
N THR A 104 22.36 -2.89 -34.92
CA THR A 104 21.92 -1.97 -35.97
C THR A 104 23.12 -1.26 -36.57
N THR A 105 23.02 -0.91 -37.85
CA THR A 105 24.09 -0.18 -38.54
C THR A 105 24.22 1.29 -38.12
N SER A 106 23.16 1.88 -37.58
CA SER A 106 23.08 3.31 -37.25
C SER A 106 23.18 3.61 -35.77
N GLU A 107 22.62 2.76 -34.91
CA GLU A 107 22.51 3.00 -33.46
C GLU A 107 23.37 2.03 -32.64
N GLY A 108 24.11 1.14 -33.32
CA GLY A 108 24.82 0.04 -32.67
C GLY A 108 23.83 -0.94 -32.03
N ARG A 109 24.13 -1.38 -30.81
CA ARG A 109 23.35 -2.39 -30.10
C ARG A 109 22.07 -1.82 -29.50
N VAL A 110 20.95 -2.45 -29.85
CA VAL A 110 19.63 -2.21 -29.27
C VAL A 110 19.15 -3.48 -28.57
N THR A 111 18.76 -3.36 -27.30
CA THR A 111 18.19 -4.46 -26.53
C THR A 111 16.70 -4.20 -26.30
N LEU A 112 15.85 -5.07 -26.85
CA LEU A 112 14.42 -5.06 -26.58
C LEU A 112 14.16 -5.88 -25.32
N LEU A 113 13.44 -5.32 -24.34
CA LEU A 113 13.00 -6.02 -23.13
C LEU A 113 11.47 -6.10 -23.10
N ASN A 114 10.95 -7.24 -22.68
CA ASN A 114 9.50 -7.44 -22.59
C ASN A 114 8.91 -6.63 -21.43
N ASP A 115 7.95 -5.75 -21.71
CA ASP A 115 7.32 -4.91 -20.69
C ASP A 115 6.07 -5.55 -20.04
N SER A 116 5.56 -6.65 -20.58
CA SER A 116 4.35 -7.31 -20.05
C SER A 116 4.53 -7.77 -18.60
N GLY A 117 3.49 -7.55 -17.79
CA GLY A 117 3.39 -8.06 -16.43
C GLY A 117 3.23 -9.58 -16.41
N TYR A 118 3.86 -10.24 -15.45
CA TYR A 118 3.75 -11.69 -15.28
C TYR A 118 3.92 -12.09 -13.80
N SER A 119 3.95 -13.39 -13.51
CA SER A 119 4.21 -13.94 -12.17
C SER A 119 5.44 -13.34 -11.49
N ILE A 120 5.50 -13.49 -10.15
CA ILE A 120 6.61 -13.00 -9.32
C ILE A 120 7.96 -13.56 -9.78
N SER A 121 8.02 -14.83 -10.19
CA SER A 121 9.28 -15.45 -10.65
C SER A 121 9.75 -14.89 -11.98
N THR A 122 8.87 -14.74 -12.96
CA THR A 122 9.21 -14.09 -14.24
C THR A 122 9.61 -12.64 -14.06
N SER A 123 9.01 -11.94 -13.08
CA SER A 123 9.43 -10.58 -12.72
C SER A 123 10.90 -10.52 -12.26
N LYS A 124 11.38 -11.54 -11.53
CA LYS A 124 12.81 -11.65 -11.17
C LYS A 124 13.69 -11.91 -12.40
N HIS A 125 13.27 -12.81 -13.30
CA HIS A 125 14.01 -13.07 -14.55
C HIS A 125 14.12 -11.82 -15.44
N LYS A 126 13.03 -11.02 -15.53
CA LYS A 126 13.05 -9.71 -16.20
C LYS A 126 14.07 -8.77 -15.55
N GLY A 127 14.18 -8.79 -14.22
CA GLY A 127 15.22 -8.07 -13.48
C GLY A 127 16.64 -8.47 -13.90
N HIS A 128 16.92 -9.77 -14.01
CA HIS A 128 18.22 -10.26 -14.50
C HIS A 128 18.50 -9.83 -15.93
N ALA A 129 17.52 -9.97 -16.84
CA ALA A 129 17.64 -9.54 -18.23
C ALA A 129 17.93 -8.03 -18.33
N ARG A 130 17.20 -7.21 -17.57
CA ARG A 130 17.40 -5.75 -17.52
C ARG A 130 18.77 -5.36 -16.99
N TYR A 131 19.26 -6.04 -15.95
CA TYR A 131 20.56 -5.73 -15.36
C TYR A 131 21.72 -6.16 -16.27
N ALA A 132 21.52 -7.22 -17.05
CA ALA A 132 22.50 -7.69 -18.03
C ALA A 132 22.51 -6.89 -19.33
N ALA A 133 21.35 -6.35 -19.73
CA ALA A 133 21.19 -5.59 -20.97
C ALA A 133 22.11 -4.37 -21.03
N ASN A 134 22.64 -4.11 -22.22
CA ASN A 134 23.47 -2.95 -22.51
C ASN A 134 23.08 -2.31 -23.86
N GLY A 135 23.68 -1.16 -24.16
CA GLY A 135 23.32 -0.36 -25.34
C GLY A 135 22.01 0.41 -25.15
N ASN A 136 21.28 0.63 -26.25
CA ASN A 136 19.99 1.30 -26.22
C ASN A 136 18.90 0.30 -25.77
N ILE A 137 18.27 0.53 -24.61
CA ILE A 137 17.28 -0.39 -24.04
C ILE A 137 15.88 0.13 -24.33
N LEU A 138 15.11 -0.65 -25.09
CA LEU A 138 13.72 -0.34 -25.45
C LEU A 138 12.77 -1.36 -24.84
N TYR A 139 11.64 -0.88 -24.32
CA TYR A 139 10.63 -1.74 -23.69
C TYR A 139 9.48 -1.99 -24.68
N VAL A 140 9.13 -3.27 -24.87
CA VAL A 140 8.15 -3.75 -25.84
C VAL A 140 7.07 -4.56 -25.12
N PRO A 141 5.79 -4.15 -25.15
CA PRO A 141 4.68 -4.95 -24.65
C PRO A 141 4.58 -6.27 -25.40
N ASP A 142 4.47 -7.38 -24.69
CA ASP A 142 4.32 -8.72 -25.27
C ASP A 142 5.33 -9.06 -26.39
N LEU A 143 6.61 -8.78 -26.12
CA LEU A 143 7.71 -9.00 -27.07
C LEU A 143 7.67 -10.38 -27.74
N THR A 144 7.20 -11.40 -27.04
CA THR A 144 7.05 -12.77 -27.55
C THR A 144 6.30 -12.82 -28.89
N GLU A 145 5.22 -12.03 -29.04
CA GLU A 145 4.34 -12.00 -30.22
C GLU A 145 5.11 -11.69 -31.52
N ILE A 146 6.17 -10.88 -31.43
CA ILE A 146 6.95 -10.42 -32.59
C ILE A 146 8.35 -11.01 -32.67
N THR A 147 8.79 -11.85 -31.73
CA THR A 147 10.16 -12.41 -31.74
C THR A 147 10.52 -13.10 -33.05
N ARG A 148 9.63 -13.96 -33.57
CA ARG A 148 9.83 -14.63 -34.87
C ARG A 148 9.87 -13.64 -36.02
N THR A 149 8.98 -12.64 -36.01
CA THR A 149 8.94 -11.57 -37.00
C THR A 149 10.28 -10.82 -37.04
N LEU A 150 10.78 -10.40 -35.88
CA LEU A 150 12.06 -9.71 -35.75
C LEU A 150 13.25 -10.58 -36.15
N ASP A 151 13.23 -11.87 -35.83
CA ASP A 151 14.28 -12.80 -36.21
C ASP A 151 14.34 -12.99 -37.75
N HIS A 152 13.20 -13.07 -38.41
CA HIS A 152 13.11 -13.07 -39.88
C HIS A 152 13.64 -11.78 -40.52
N ILE A 153 13.27 -10.60 -39.95
CA ILE A 153 13.80 -9.31 -40.41
C ILE A 153 15.32 -9.30 -40.29
N ARG A 154 15.87 -9.79 -39.16
CA ARG A 154 17.32 -9.89 -38.94
C ARG A 154 18.00 -10.81 -39.95
N GLY A 155 17.36 -11.93 -40.29
CA GLY A 155 17.87 -12.87 -41.31
C GLY A 155 17.75 -12.36 -42.75
N GLY A 156 17.27 -11.13 -42.99
CA GLY A 156 17.01 -10.61 -44.32
C GLY A 156 15.80 -11.25 -45.02
N ASN A 157 15.07 -12.12 -44.32
CA ASN A 157 13.89 -12.80 -44.86
C ASN A 157 12.62 -11.97 -44.60
N MET A 158 12.47 -10.92 -45.41
CA MET A 158 11.29 -10.05 -45.41
C MET A 158 10.12 -10.71 -46.15
N ALA A 159 9.65 -11.86 -45.66
CA ALA A 159 8.44 -12.48 -46.19
C ALA A 159 7.24 -11.52 -46.05
N ALA A 160 6.27 -11.62 -46.97
CA ALA A 160 5.07 -10.78 -46.97
C ALA A 160 4.31 -10.82 -45.63
N TYR A 161 4.36 -11.96 -44.94
CA TYR A 161 3.77 -12.14 -43.60
C TYR A 161 4.46 -11.27 -42.54
N THR A 162 5.79 -11.23 -42.53
CA THR A 162 6.61 -10.42 -41.62
C THR A 162 6.30 -8.92 -41.76
N VAL A 163 6.09 -8.46 -43.00
CA VAL A 163 5.74 -7.07 -43.33
C VAL A 163 4.35 -6.69 -42.84
N LYS A 164 3.43 -7.65 -42.67
CA LYS A 164 2.08 -7.40 -42.15
C LYS A 164 2.03 -7.43 -40.62
N GLN A 165 2.68 -8.40 -40.01
CA GLN A 165 2.61 -8.61 -38.55
C GLN A 165 3.15 -7.43 -37.75
N LEU A 166 4.32 -6.88 -38.12
CA LEU A 166 4.94 -5.83 -37.33
C LEU A 166 4.12 -4.52 -37.30
N PRO A 167 3.59 -4.00 -38.44
CA PRO A 167 2.65 -2.88 -38.40
C PRO A 167 1.42 -3.12 -37.54
N ASP A 168 0.83 -4.32 -37.61
CA ASP A 168 -0.39 -4.62 -36.87
C ASP A 168 -0.12 -4.70 -35.36
N PHE A 169 1.03 -5.29 -34.98
CA PHE A 169 1.53 -5.24 -33.61
C PHE A 169 1.77 -3.79 -33.14
N ILE A 170 2.46 -2.97 -33.95
CA ILE A 170 2.71 -1.56 -33.60
C ILE A 170 1.38 -0.85 -33.36
N LYS A 171 0.41 -0.93 -34.28
CA LYS A 171 -0.91 -0.29 -34.12
C LYS A 171 -1.65 -0.75 -32.87
N LYS A 172 -1.58 -2.04 -32.54
CA LYS A 172 -2.20 -2.65 -31.36
C LYS A 172 -1.64 -2.07 -30.06
N HIS A 173 -0.33 -1.82 -30.01
CA HIS A 173 0.39 -1.40 -28.78
C HIS A 173 0.88 0.06 -28.81
N ILE A 174 0.51 0.86 -29.81
CA ILE A 174 1.10 2.19 -30.03
C ILE A 174 0.85 3.18 -28.88
N LEU A 175 -0.21 2.97 -28.09
CA LEU A 175 -0.54 3.81 -26.92
C LEU A 175 0.14 3.33 -25.64
N ASP A 176 0.67 2.11 -25.63
CA ASP A 176 1.33 1.48 -24.48
C ASP A 176 2.87 1.48 -24.62
N MET A 177 3.38 1.82 -25.82
CA MET A 177 4.81 1.89 -26.12
C MET A 177 5.36 3.29 -25.96
N ALA A 178 6.62 3.38 -25.52
CA ALA A 178 7.37 4.63 -25.60
C ALA A 178 7.51 5.08 -27.07
N PRO A 179 7.52 6.39 -27.35
CA PRO A 179 7.72 6.92 -28.70
C PRO A 179 8.96 6.36 -29.40
N GLU A 180 10.07 6.22 -28.69
CA GLU A 180 11.35 5.73 -29.19
C GLU A 180 11.23 4.26 -29.63
N THR A 181 10.60 3.41 -28.81
CA THR A 181 10.32 2.01 -29.17
C THR A 181 9.47 1.93 -30.43
N THR A 182 8.40 2.72 -30.50
CA THR A 182 7.46 2.71 -31.62
C THR A 182 8.15 3.09 -32.92
N VAL A 183 8.95 4.16 -32.88
CA VAL A 183 9.68 4.67 -34.04
C VAL A 183 10.78 3.73 -34.46
N PHE A 184 11.51 3.12 -33.51
CA PHE A 184 12.50 2.09 -33.80
C PHE A 184 11.88 0.91 -34.56
N LEU A 185 10.79 0.32 -34.04
CA LEU A 185 10.11 -0.81 -34.68
C LEU A 185 9.54 -0.45 -36.05
N ALA A 186 8.99 0.77 -36.20
CA ALA A 186 8.53 1.25 -37.51
C ALA A 186 9.69 1.51 -38.48
N GLY A 187 10.87 1.89 -37.97
CA GLY A 187 12.11 2.07 -38.73
C GLY A 187 12.61 0.77 -39.35
N LEU A 188 12.46 -0.37 -38.67
CA LEU A 188 12.84 -1.69 -39.19
C LEU A 188 12.10 -2.07 -40.49
N ILE A 189 10.95 -1.44 -40.75
CA ILE A 189 10.10 -1.70 -41.93
C ILE A 189 9.90 -0.45 -42.81
N GLY A 190 10.64 0.64 -42.55
CA GLY A 190 10.55 1.88 -43.31
C GLY A 190 9.20 2.61 -43.22
N LYS A 191 8.47 2.46 -42.10
CA LYS A 191 7.13 3.03 -41.89
C LYS A 191 7.09 4.15 -40.82
N VAL A 192 8.22 4.77 -40.50
CA VAL A 192 8.31 5.84 -39.49
C VAL A 192 7.29 6.97 -39.72
N ARG A 193 7.07 7.38 -40.97
CA ARG A 193 6.08 8.43 -41.33
C ARG A 193 4.63 8.05 -41.03
N SER A 194 4.32 6.75 -40.97
CA SER A 194 2.97 6.26 -40.68
C SER A 194 2.66 6.25 -39.19
N VAL A 195 3.67 6.34 -38.31
CA VAL A 195 3.51 6.24 -36.85
C VAL A 195 2.57 7.31 -36.31
N CYS A 196 2.73 8.58 -36.70
CA CYS A 196 1.84 9.65 -36.25
C CYS A 196 0.37 9.41 -36.66
N ALA A 197 0.14 8.86 -37.87
CA ALA A 197 -1.20 8.55 -38.34
C ALA A 197 -1.81 7.38 -37.56
N TRP A 198 -1.03 6.33 -37.29
CA TRP A 198 -1.44 5.20 -36.45
C TRP A 198 -1.77 5.63 -35.03
N PHE A 199 -0.96 6.49 -34.42
CA PHE A 199 -1.18 7.00 -33.07
C PHE A 199 -2.48 7.79 -32.99
N ARG A 200 -2.72 8.73 -33.92
CA ARG A 200 -3.98 9.50 -33.98
C ARG A 200 -5.20 8.59 -34.18
N ALA A 201 -5.08 7.56 -35.02
CA ALA A 201 -6.15 6.60 -35.23
C ALA A 201 -6.45 5.79 -33.95
N ALA A 202 -5.41 5.36 -33.23
CA ALA A 202 -5.54 4.63 -31.97
C ALA A 202 -6.15 5.50 -30.85
N GLU A 203 -5.71 6.75 -30.70
CA GLU A 203 -6.32 7.71 -29.76
C GLU A 203 -7.78 7.98 -30.10
N LYS A 204 -8.12 8.19 -31.38
CA LYS A 204 -9.51 8.35 -31.81
C LYS A 204 -10.34 7.11 -31.48
N ALA A 205 -9.83 5.91 -31.74
CA ALA A 205 -10.52 4.67 -31.42
C ALA A 205 -10.74 4.50 -29.91
N ARG A 206 -9.73 4.82 -29.08
CA ARG A 206 -9.82 4.82 -27.62
C ARG A 206 -10.86 5.82 -27.12
N ALA A 207 -10.89 7.03 -27.69
CA ALA A 207 -11.87 8.05 -27.34
C ALA A 207 -13.30 7.59 -27.68
N VAL A 208 -13.52 7.00 -28.87
CA VAL A 208 -14.80 6.42 -29.27
C VAL A 208 -15.20 5.27 -28.34
N ALA A 209 -14.28 4.36 -28.01
CA ALA A 209 -14.55 3.26 -27.09
C ALA A 209 -14.91 3.77 -25.68
N LYS A 210 -14.20 4.77 -25.16
CA LYS A 210 -14.50 5.42 -23.87
C LYS A 210 -15.85 6.12 -23.89
N ALA A 211 -16.19 6.81 -24.98
CA ALA A 211 -17.50 7.45 -25.16
C ALA A 211 -18.63 6.41 -25.20
N LYS A 212 -18.45 5.31 -25.95
CA LYS A 212 -19.41 4.19 -26.01
C LYS A 212 -19.59 3.54 -24.65
N ALA A 213 -18.50 3.25 -23.94
CA ALA A 213 -18.56 2.68 -22.59
C ALA A 213 -19.27 3.62 -21.61
N ARG A 214 -18.99 4.92 -21.68
CA ARG A 214 -19.69 5.93 -20.87
C ARG A 214 -21.18 6.01 -21.21
N ALA A 215 -21.55 5.94 -22.48
CA ALA A 215 -22.95 5.94 -22.91
C ALA A 215 -23.69 4.69 -22.37
N ALA A 216 -23.07 3.51 -22.47
CA ALA A 216 -23.61 2.27 -21.91
C ALA A 216 -23.76 2.33 -20.38
N ASP A 217 -22.76 2.87 -19.67
CA ASP A 217 -22.82 3.09 -18.23
C ASP A 217 -23.93 4.08 -17.83
N ILE A 218 -24.16 5.13 -18.61
CA ILE A 218 -25.28 6.07 -18.40
C ILE A 218 -26.62 5.35 -18.59
N GLU A 219 -26.77 4.54 -19.62
CA GLU A 219 -28.03 3.81 -19.86
C GLU A 219 -28.30 2.78 -18.75
N ASN A 220 -27.29 1.99 -18.35
CA ASN A 220 -27.42 1.06 -17.23
C ASN A 220 -27.81 1.78 -15.92
N LYS A 221 -27.21 2.95 -15.66
CA LYS A 221 -27.57 3.79 -14.49
C LYS A 221 -28.98 4.35 -14.60
N LYS A 222 -29.44 4.70 -15.81
CA LYS A 222 -30.80 5.16 -16.04
C LYS A 222 -31.80 4.05 -15.78
N GLU A 223 -31.56 2.84 -16.28
CA GLU A 223 -32.40 1.67 -16.00
C GLU A 223 -32.44 1.35 -14.51
N ALA A 224 -31.29 1.30 -13.84
CA ALA A 224 -31.22 1.09 -12.39
C ALA A 224 -31.99 2.18 -11.61
N ALA A 225 -31.88 3.44 -12.03
CA ALA A 225 -32.61 4.55 -11.43
C ALA A 225 -34.13 4.42 -11.65
N ILE A 226 -34.59 3.92 -12.80
CA ILE A 226 -36.00 3.63 -13.06
C ILE A 226 -36.48 2.50 -12.17
N THR A 227 -35.78 1.37 -12.16
CA THR A 227 -36.12 0.21 -11.32
C THR A 227 -36.21 0.60 -9.86
N MET A 228 -35.25 1.38 -9.37
CA MET A 228 -35.32 1.90 -8.01
C MET A 228 -36.49 2.86 -7.85
N ALA A 229 -36.67 3.87 -8.68
CA ALA A 229 -37.78 4.83 -8.53
C ALA A 229 -39.17 4.16 -8.52
N ASP A 230 -39.34 3.11 -9.32
CA ASP A 230 -40.63 2.42 -9.51
C ASP A 230 -40.83 1.24 -8.54
N ALA A 231 -39.80 0.83 -7.78
CA ALA A 231 -39.95 -0.24 -6.79
C ALA A 231 -41.04 0.12 -5.77
N SER A 232 -41.85 -0.86 -5.38
CA SER A 232 -42.86 -0.64 -4.33
C SER A 232 -42.19 -0.32 -2.99
N PRO A 233 -42.91 0.33 -2.03
CA PRO A 233 -42.38 0.57 -0.70
C PRO A 233 -41.86 -0.71 -0.01
N ALA A 234 -42.55 -1.83 -0.20
CA ALA A 234 -42.13 -3.13 0.34
C ALA A 234 -40.85 -3.67 -0.31
N ALA A 235 -40.72 -3.55 -1.64
CA ALA A 235 -39.51 -3.94 -2.35
C ALA A 235 -38.31 -3.08 -1.96
N TRP A 236 -38.54 -1.78 -1.76
CA TRP A 236 -37.52 -0.84 -1.28
C TRP A 236 -37.07 -1.16 0.15
N ALA A 237 -38.00 -1.44 1.06
CA ALA A 237 -37.67 -1.83 2.43
C ALA A 237 -36.84 -3.13 2.47
N ARG A 238 -37.16 -4.09 1.59
CA ARG A 238 -36.37 -5.33 1.44
C ARG A 238 -34.96 -5.04 0.95
N GLU A 239 -34.79 -4.21 -0.09
CA GLU A 239 -33.46 -3.81 -0.57
C GLU A 239 -32.63 -3.15 0.54
N LEU A 240 -33.23 -2.26 1.35
CA LEU A 240 -32.54 -1.66 2.49
C LEU A 240 -32.08 -2.70 3.51
N SER A 241 -32.96 -3.64 3.85
CA SER A 241 -32.63 -4.75 4.76
C SER A 241 -31.50 -5.60 4.21
N ASP A 242 -31.57 -5.99 2.93
CA ASP A 242 -30.56 -6.81 2.26
C ASP A 242 -29.19 -6.12 2.26
N ARG A 243 -29.14 -4.79 2.04
CA ARG A 243 -27.90 -4.01 2.08
C ARG A 243 -27.33 -3.85 3.49
N GLN A 244 -28.20 -3.75 4.49
CA GLN A 244 -27.78 -3.75 5.89
C GLN A 244 -27.20 -5.12 6.28
N GLU A 245 -27.83 -6.21 5.83
CA GLU A 245 -27.37 -7.59 6.04
C GLU A 245 -26.17 -7.99 5.16
N GLU A 246 -25.93 -7.31 4.04
CA GLU A 246 -24.78 -7.58 3.17
C GLU A 246 -23.44 -7.39 3.91
N SER A 247 -23.42 -6.57 4.96
CA SER A 247 -22.30 -6.45 5.91
C SER A 247 -22.06 -7.72 6.74
N ASN A 248 -23.11 -8.52 6.99
CA ASN A 248 -23.02 -9.81 7.69
C ASN A 248 -22.53 -10.93 6.76
N ARG A 249 -22.54 -10.74 5.43
CA ARG A 249 -21.99 -11.72 4.50
C ARG A 249 -20.47 -11.80 4.67
N PRO A 250 -19.88 -13.01 4.69
CA PRO A 250 -18.46 -13.20 4.96
C PRO A 250 -17.48 -12.53 3.97
N TRP A 251 -17.97 -11.94 2.87
CA TRP A 251 -17.16 -11.55 1.71
C TRP A 251 -17.22 -10.06 1.33
N GLY A 252 -17.82 -9.19 2.14
CA GLY A 252 -17.83 -7.73 1.90
C GLY A 252 -16.44 -7.12 2.04
N ARG A 253 -15.68 -7.02 0.92
CA ARG A 253 -14.28 -6.58 0.91
C ARG A 253 -14.17 -5.05 0.82
N TYR A 254 -14.06 -4.36 1.95
CA TYR A 254 -13.62 -2.97 1.95
C TYR A 254 -12.08 -2.92 1.95
N PRO A 255 -11.45 -2.15 1.04
CA PRO A 255 -9.99 -2.00 1.04
C PRO A 255 -9.55 -1.27 2.32
N TYR A 256 -8.72 -1.93 3.13
CA TYR A 256 -8.12 -1.30 4.29
C TYR A 256 -6.99 -0.37 3.81
N TYR A 257 -7.25 0.94 3.81
CA TYR A 257 -6.23 1.93 3.46
C TYR A 257 -5.39 2.25 4.70
N GLN A 258 -4.36 1.46 4.94
CA GLN A 258 -3.25 1.81 5.83
C GLN A 258 -1.92 1.50 5.14
N GLY A 259 -1.52 2.34 4.17
CA GLY A 259 -0.13 2.48 3.69
C GLY A 259 0.64 1.22 3.21
N SER A 260 0.04 0.03 3.25
CA SER A 260 0.69 -1.24 2.97
C SER A 260 0.48 -1.61 1.50
N PRO A 261 1.53 -2.04 0.78
CA PRO A 261 1.41 -2.57 -0.58
C PRO A 261 0.46 -3.77 -0.68
N ASN A 262 0.22 -4.46 0.44
CA ASN A 262 -0.72 -5.56 0.53
C ASN A 262 -2.09 -5.03 0.94
N LYS A 263 -3.02 -5.01 -0.03
CA LYS A 263 -4.45 -4.72 0.21
C LYS A 263 -5.06 -5.82 1.09
N SER A 264 -4.92 -5.72 2.41
CA SER A 264 -5.74 -6.50 3.32
C SER A 264 -7.18 -6.00 3.21
N TYR A 265 -8.12 -6.91 3.02
CA TYR A 265 -9.54 -6.57 2.99
C TYR A 265 -10.13 -6.84 4.38
N ARG A 266 -10.89 -5.89 4.92
CA ARG A 266 -11.73 -6.14 6.09
C ARG A 266 -13.20 -6.17 5.69
N LYS A 267 -14.01 -6.82 6.52
CA LYS A 267 -15.48 -6.74 6.39
C LYS A 267 -15.92 -5.29 6.57
N ALA A 268 -16.79 -4.82 5.68
CA ALA A 268 -17.46 -3.53 5.80
C ALA A 268 -18.38 -3.56 7.03
N THR A 269 -18.43 -2.49 7.80
CA THR A 269 -19.50 -2.37 8.81
C THR A 269 -20.84 -2.11 8.13
N PRO A 270 -21.99 -2.45 8.76
CA PRO A 270 -23.30 -2.07 8.26
C PRO A 270 -23.41 -0.60 7.85
N ALA A 271 -22.85 0.34 8.63
CA ALA A 271 -22.85 1.76 8.28
C ALA A 271 -22.04 2.07 7.00
N GLU A 272 -20.91 1.41 6.79
CA GLU A 272 -20.08 1.58 5.59
C GLU A 272 -20.76 1.05 4.33
N SER A 273 -21.47 -0.08 4.45
CA SER A 273 -22.30 -0.63 3.36
C SER A 273 -23.41 0.33 2.98
N LEU A 274 -24.13 0.89 3.96
CA LEU A 274 -25.18 1.88 3.72
C LEU A 274 -24.64 3.18 3.13
N LEU A 275 -23.45 3.63 3.53
CA LEU A 275 -22.81 4.83 2.96
C LEU A 275 -22.34 4.61 1.52
N ALA A 276 -21.83 3.42 1.19
CA ALA A 276 -21.54 3.02 -0.18
C ALA A 276 -22.82 3.05 -1.03
N PHE A 277 -23.91 2.48 -0.51
CA PHE A 277 -25.21 2.49 -1.17
C PHE A 277 -25.78 3.92 -1.35
N ALA A 278 -25.63 4.79 -0.35
CA ALA A 278 -26.00 6.20 -0.47
C ALA A 278 -25.20 6.92 -1.57
N THR A 279 -23.93 6.53 -1.77
CA THR A 279 -23.07 7.08 -2.84
C THR A 279 -23.55 6.61 -4.22
N GLU A 280 -23.91 5.34 -4.34
CA GLU A 280 -24.54 4.79 -5.55
C GLU A 280 -25.86 5.50 -5.87
N MET A 281 -26.77 5.58 -4.90
CA MET A 281 -28.03 6.31 -5.00
C MET A 281 -27.84 7.78 -5.38
N HIS A 282 -26.79 8.43 -4.86
CA HIS A 282 -26.45 9.79 -5.25
C HIS A 282 -26.05 9.89 -6.73
N ARG A 283 -25.23 8.96 -7.24
CA ARG A 283 -24.86 8.90 -8.66
C ARG A 283 -26.09 8.67 -9.54
N LEU A 284 -26.98 7.75 -9.15
CA LEU A 284 -28.24 7.50 -9.85
C LEU A 284 -29.14 8.75 -9.87
N ASN A 285 -29.23 9.47 -8.75
CA ASN A 285 -30.00 10.72 -8.68
C ASN A 285 -29.42 11.82 -9.59
N VAL A 286 -28.09 11.93 -9.70
CA VAL A 286 -27.45 12.86 -10.63
C VAL A 286 -27.78 12.51 -12.09
N THR A 287 -27.69 11.23 -12.47
CA THR A 287 -28.10 10.76 -13.82
C THR A 287 -29.60 11.00 -14.04
N ALA A 288 -30.44 10.74 -13.05
CA ALA A 288 -31.88 10.87 -13.13
C ALA A 288 -32.34 12.30 -13.44
N LYS A 289 -31.64 13.33 -12.96
CA LYS A 289 -31.97 14.74 -13.22
C LYS A 289 -32.06 15.07 -14.71
N ALA A 290 -31.21 14.45 -15.52
CA ALA A 290 -31.16 14.70 -16.97
C ALA A 290 -32.12 13.81 -17.77
N HIS A 291 -32.56 12.67 -17.21
CA HIS A 291 -33.16 11.59 -18.01
C HIS A 291 -34.51 11.06 -17.50
N LEU A 292 -34.93 11.39 -16.27
CA LEU A 292 -36.18 10.90 -15.68
C LEU A 292 -37.20 12.00 -15.44
N SER A 293 -38.47 11.62 -15.30
CA SER A 293 -39.55 12.55 -14.94
C SER A 293 -39.35 13.14 -13.53
N LYS A 294 -39.84 14.36 -13.30
CA LYS A 294 -39.77 15.05 -12.00
C LYS A 294 -40.33 14.20 -10.85
N LYS A 295 -41.37 13.41 -11.10
CA LYS A 295 -41.97 12.48 -10.11
C LYS A 295 -40.97 11.41 -9.67
N ARG A 296 -40.32 10.71 -10.61
CA ARG A 296 -39.30 9.69 -10.30
C ARG A 296 -38.09 10.30 -9.61
N GLN A 297 -37.66 11.49 -10.03
CA GLN A 297 -36.57 12.22 -9.37
C GLN A 297 -36.89 12.52 -7.89
N ALA A 298 -38.12 12.93 -7.59
CA ALA A 298 -38.55 13.19 -6.21
C ALA A 298 -38.51 11.92 -5.34
N VAL A 299 -38.96 10.76 -5.88
CA VAL A 299 -38.90 9.47 -5.18
C VAL A 299 -37.46 9.06 -4.89
N LEU A 300 -36.56 9.13 -5.88
CA LEU A 300 -35.14 8.81 -5.69
C LEU A 300 -34.47 9.73 -4.65
N LYS A 301 -34.82 11.02 -4.66
CA LYS A 301 -34.30 11.98 -3.68
C LYS A 301 -34.77 11.64 -2.27
N ALA A 302 -36.04 11.26 -2.08
CA ALA A 302 -36.59 10.85 -0.79
C ALA A 302 -35.88 9.59 -0.26
N ARG A 303 -35.71 8.58 -1.13
CA ARG A 303 -34.99 7.35 -0.80
C ARG A 303 -33.53 7.56 -0.45
N LEU A 304 -32.83 8.43 -1.19
CA LEU A 304 -31.45 8.81 -0.83
C LEU A 304 -31.39 9.45 0.56
N ALA A 305 -32.37 10.27 0.93
CA ALA A 305 -32.42 10.86 2.27
C ALA A 305 -32.66 9.80 3.34
N GLU A 306 -33.52 8.82 3.08
CA GLU A 306 -33.78 7.67 3.95
C GLU A 306 -32.52 6.83 4.18
N VAL A 307 -31.80 6.43 3.11
CA VAL A 307 -30.53 5.68 3.24
C VAL A 307 -29.51 6.46 4.07
N ARG A 308 -29.39 7.77 3.85
CA ARG A 308 -28.45 8.61 4.62
C ARG A 308 -28.84 8.72 6.09
N ALA A 309 -30.13 8.82 6.39
CA ALA A 309 -30.63 8.82 7.76
C ALA A 309 -30.31 7.48 8.45
N LEU A 310 -30.60 6.36 7.78
CA LEU A 310 -30.32 5.02 8.29
C LEU A 310 -28.82 4.78 8.50
N ALA A 311 -27.98 5.21 7.54
CA ALA A 311 -26.52 5.11 7.68
C ALA A 311 -26.01 5.91 8.90
N LYS A 312 -26.52 7.12 9.11
CA LYS A 312 -26.18 7.98 10.26
C LYS A 312 -26.63 7.35 11.58
N GLU A 313 -27.82 6.75 11.62
CA GLU A 313 -28.32 6.07 12.80
C GLU A 313 -27.51 4.81 13.11
N THR A 314 -27.23 3.99 12.10
CA THR A 314 -26.42 2.77 12.21
C THR A 314 -25.01 3.10 12.71
N LEU A 315 -24.38 4.15 12.18
CA LEU A 315 -23.08 4.61 12.65
C LEU A 315 -23.09 5.02 14.13
N LYS A 316 -24.15 5.68 14.60
CA LYS A 316 -24.32 6.00 16.02
C LYS A 316 -24.42 4.73 16.87
N TRP A 317 -25.16 3.72 16.41
CA TRP A 317 -25.30 2.44 17.10
C TRP A 317 -24.00 1.66 17.14
N GLU A 318 -23.26 1.60 16.03
CA GLU A 318 -21.92 0.99 15.96
C GLU A 318 -20.96 1.67 16.93
N THR A 319 -20.94 3.01 16.94
CA THR A 319 -20.10 3.79 17.87
C THR A 319 -20.47 3.46 19.33
N LYS A 320 -21.76 3.41 19.67
CA LYS A 320 -22.21 2.99 21.01
C LYS A 320 -21.87 1.54 21.34
N GLY A 321 -21.94 0.64 20.37
CA GLY A 321 -21.57 -0.76 20.52
C GLY A 321 -20.09 -0.92 20.83
N ASP A 322 -19.25 -0.19 20.12
CA ASP A 322 -17.81 -0.12 20.36
C ASP A 322 -17.49 0.51 21.71
N GLU A 323 -18.20 1.58 22.09
CA GLU A 323 -18.12 2.18 23.43
C GLU A 323 -18.48 1.16 24.51
N LEU A 324 -19.56 0.38 24.33
CA LEU A 324 -20.00 -0.63 25.29
C LEU A 324 -19.04 -1.82 25.35
N ALA A 325 -18.54 -2.30 24.21
CA ALA A 325 -17.54 -3.36 24.14
C ALA A 325 -16.23 -2.94 24.81
N THR A 326 -15.83 -1.69 24.59
CA THR A 326 -14.69 -1.06 25.26
C THR A 326 -14.94 -0.96 26.77
N PHE A 327 -16.11 -0.50 27.19
CA PHE A 327 -16.51 -0.45 28.59
C PHE A 327 -16.48 -1.83 29.25
N ARG A 328 -16.97 -2.89 28.59
CA ARG A 328 -16.94 -4.27 29.10
C ARG A 328 -15.51 -4.78 29.28
N ARG A 329 -14.60 -4.53 28.32
CA ARG A 329 -13.17 -4.86 28.45
C ARG A 329 -12.53 -4.15 29.65
N TYR A 330 -12.84 -2.88 29.84
CA TYR A 330 -12.34 -2.13 30.99
C TYR A 330 -12.97 -2.58 32.31
N LYS A 331 -14.26 -2.94 32.36
CA LYS A 331 -14.91 -3.48 33.56
C LYS A 331 -14.24 -4.76 34.06
N VAL A 332 -13.82 -5.65 33.16
CA VAL A 332 -13.09 -6.88 33.52
C VAL A 332 -11.74 -6.52 34.13
N THR A 333 -11.00 -5.63 33.47
CA THR A 333 -9.71 -5.13 33.97
C THR A 333 -9.88 -4.46 35.34
N PHE A 334 -10.89 -3.61 35.49
CA PHE A 334 -11.21 -2.88 36.71
C PHE A 334 -11.61 -3.81 37.87
N ARG A 335 -12.38 -4.87 37.60
CA ARG A 335 -12.70 -5.90 38.60
C ARG A 335 -11.46 -6.66 39.05
N ALA A 336 -10.55 -7.00 38.14
CA ALA A 336 -9.29 -7.62 38.50
C ALA A 336 -8.47 -6.70 39.40
N TYR A 337 -8.37 -5.41 39.08
CA TYR A 337 -7.67 -4.42 39.90
C TYR A 337 -8.30 -4.25 41.30
N LEU A 338 -9.63 -4.11 41.39
CA LEU A 338 -10.32 -4.01 42.68
C LEU A 338 -10.13 -5.27 43.54
N ALA A 339 -10.17 -6.45 42.93
CA ALA A 339 -9.94 -7.71 43.65
C ALA A 339 -8.51 -7.83 44.19
N ILE A 340 -7.52 -7.29 43.47
CA ILE A 340 -6.13 -7.25 43.93
C ILE A 340 -5.95 -6.18 45.02
N ALA A 341 -6.48 -4.96 44.82
CA ALA A 341 -6.42 -3.88 45.82
C ALA A 341 -7.13 -4.25 47.13
N ALA A 342 -8.20 -5.04 47.07
CA ALA A 342 -8.91 -5.55 48.25
C ALA A 342 -8.16 -6.68 48.99
N LYS A 343 -7.12 -7.29 48.39
CA LYS A 343 -6.43 -8.48 48.93
C LYS A 343 -4.92 -8.34 49.10
N ALA A 344 -4.29 -7.26 48.65
CA ALA A 344 -2.83 -7.08 48.72
C ALA A 344 -2.41 -6.33 50.02
N PRO A 345 -1.55 -6.91 50.87
CA PRO A 345 -1.02 -6.25 52.07
C PRO A 345 0.33 -5.53 51.87
N THR A 346 0.79 -5.28 50.64
CA THR A 346 2.21 -4.92 50.40
C THR A 346 2.44 -3.48 49.91
N ARG A 347 3.39 -2.82 50.60
CA ARG A 347 3.87 -1.43 50.51
C ARG A 347 4.21 -0.90 49.10
N ASP A 348 4.80 -1.71 48.22
CA ASP A 348 5.23 -1.25 46.89
C ASP A 348 4.09 -1.22 45.85
N TYR A 349 2.99 -1.93 46.11
CA TYR A 349 1.88 -2.05 45.17
C TYR A 349 1.00 -0.79 45.13
N ASP A 350 0.86 -0.08 46.25
CA ASP A 350 -0.01 1.09 46.37
C ASP A 350 0.45 2.27 45.51
N LYS A 351 1.75 2.43 45.27
CA LYS A 351 2.28 3.50 44.41
C LYS A 351 1.99 3.23 42.93
N ALA A 352 2.24 2.01 42.45
CA ALA A 352 1.96 1.62 41.07
C ALA A 352 0.46 1.59 40.77
N ALA A 353 -0.36 1.18 41.75
CA ALA A 353 -1.81 1.22 41.65
C ALA A 353 -2.34 2.67 41.57
N ALA A 354 -1.81 3.58 42.39
CA ALA A 354 -2.19 5.00 42.35
C ALA A 354 -1.82 5.67 41.02
N GLU A 355 -0.62 5.44 40.49
CA GLU A 355 -0.20 5.96 39.17
C GLU A 355 -1.06 5.41 38.02
N THR A 356 -1.43 4.13 38.10
CA THR A 356 -2.30 3.49 37.10
C THR A 356 -3.73 4.00 37.18
N LEU A 357 -4.27 4.21 38.39
CA LEU A 357 -5.58 4.83 38.61
C LEU A 357 -5.61 6.29 38.13
N ALA A 358 -4.53 7.04 38.36
CA ALA A 358 -4.37 8.40 37.85
C ALA A 358 -4.37 8.43 36.31
N ARG A 359 -3.63 7.52 35.66
CA ARG A 359 -3.64 7.37 34.20
C ARG A 359 -5.02 7.01 33.65
N LEU A 360 -5.74 6.10 34.31
CA LEU A 360 -7.12 5.76 33.96
C LEU A 360 -8.05 6.98 34.11
N ALA A 361 -7.94 7.74 35.19
CA ALA A 361 -8.74 8.94 35.40
C ALA A 361 -8.46 10.03 34.37
N THR A 362 -7.19 10.29 34.05
CA THR A 362 -6.82 11.22 32.98
C THR A 362 -7.37 10.76 31.63
N TRP A 363 -7.29 9.46 31.33
CA TRP A 363 -7.85 8.90 30.10
C TRP A 363 -9.37 9.03 30.02
N PHE A 364 -10.09 8.84 31.13
CA PHE A 364 -11.53 9.05 31.20
C PHE A 364 -11.91 10.54 31.11
N ALA A 365 -11.15 11.44 31.73
CA ALA A 365 -11.39 12.88 31.70
C ALA A 365 -11.17 13.49 30.29
N GLN A 366 -10.26 12.92 29.51
CA GLN A 366 -9.98 13.35 28.13
C GLN A 366 -11.03 12.88 27.11
N ARG A 367 -11.93 11.96 27.48
CA ARG A 367 -13.00 11.50 26.57
C ARG A 367 -14.35 12.06 26.99
N SER A 368 -14.97 12.79 26.06
CA SER A 368 -16.28 13.44 26.16
C SER A 368 -17.48 12.54 26.48
N HIS A 369 -17.28 11.21 26.60
CA HIS A 369 -18.36 10.22 26.70
C HIS A 369 -18.20 9.25 27.89
N CYS A 370 -17.36 9.56 28.88
CA CYS A 370 -17.40 8.81 30.14
C CYS A 370 -18.74 9.08 30.85
N PRO A 371 -19.56 8.05 31.14
CA PRO A 371 -20.79 8.26 31.90
C PRO A 371 -20.47 8.90 33.24
N ALA A 372 -21.13 10.00 33.60
CA ALA A 372 -20.85 10.77 34.82
C ALA A 372 -20.82 9.89 36.09
N VAL A 373 -21.66 8.86 36.14
CA VAL A 373 -21.70 7.87 37.22
C VAL A 373 -20.38 7.12 37.38
N LEU A 374 -19.71 6.78 36.27
CA LEU A 374 -18.43 6.08 36.28
C LEU A 374 -17.29 7.01 36.70
N ALA A 375 -17.30 8.25 36.20
CA ALA A 375 -16.35 9.28 36.59
C ALA A 375 -16.42 9.55 38.10
N ASN A 376 -17.64 9.66 38.66
CA ASN A 376 -17.85 9.87 40.10
C ASN A 376 -17.34 8.68 40.92
N LYS A 377 -17.69 7.44 40.53
CA LYS A 377 -17.19 6.24 41.23
C LYS A 377 -15.67 6.10 41.17
N LEU A 378 -15.05 6.46 40.05
CA LEU A 378 -13.59 6.44 39.93
C LEU A 378 -12.96 7.50 40.84
N ALA A 379 -13.56 8.70 40.91
CA ALA A 379 -13.13 9.75 41.82
C ALA A 379 -13.26 9.32 43.30
N ASP A 380 -14.34 8.63 43.68
CA ASP A 380 -14.50 8.06 45.03
C ASP A 380 -13.40 7.05 45.36
N ILE A 381 -13.08 6.16 44.41
CA ILE A 381 -12.03 5.15 44.59
C ILE A 381 -10.65 5.80 44.73
N ILE A 382 -10.36 6.84 43.93
CA ILE A 382 -9.12 7.60 44.03
C ILE A 382 -9.02 8.33 45.38
N ARG A 383 -10.12 8.94 45.84
CA ARG A 383 -10.18 9.56 47.18
C ARG A 383 -9.91 8.54 48.28
N ALA A 384 -10.55 7.37 48.23
CA ALA A 384 -10.35 6.31 49.22
C ALA A 384 -8.90 5.76 49.19
N ALA A 385 -8.32 5.59 48.01
CA ALA A 385 -6.93 5.16 47.87
C ALA A 385 -5.93 6.20 48.44
N ASN A 386 -6.17 7.49 48.19
CA ASN A 386 -5.33 8.56 48.74
C ASN A 386 -5.44 8.66 50.27
N ALA A 387 -6.66 8.59 50.81
CA ALA A 387 -6.87 8.58 52.27
C ALA A 387 -6.12 7.42 52.94
N ARG A 388 -6.21 6.21 52.37
CA ARG A 388 -5.44 5.06 52.86
C ARG A 388 -3.93 5.27 52.77
N ARG A 389 -3.45 5.96 51.74
CA ARG A 389 -2.02 6.31 51.61
C ARG A 389 -1.58 7.27 52.72
N GLU A 390 -2.42 8.23 53.08
CA GLU A 390 -2.17 9.15 54.18
C GLU A 390 -2.17 8.42 55.53
N ASP A 391 -3.11 7.49 55.76
CA ASP A 391 -3.15 6.66 56.96
C ASP A 391 -1.88 5.80 57.09
N LEU A 392 -1.44 5.14 56.02
CA LEU A 392 -0.21 4.35 56.01
C LEU A 392 1.02 5.23 56.25
N ALA A 393 1.09 6.42 55.64
CA ALA A 393 2.17 7.36 55.90
C ALA A 393 2.21 7.85 57.36
N ALA A 394 1.05 8.02 57.99
CA ALA A 394 0.95 8.38 59.40
C ALA A 394 1.41 7.23 60.32
N ILE A 395 1.05 5.98 60.00
CA ILE A 395 1.54 4.80 60.71
C ILE A 395 3.07 4.70 60.56
N GLU A 396 3.61 4.88 59.36
CA GLU A 396 5.06 4.85 59.12
C GLU A 396 5.80 5.97 59.88
N ALA A 397 5.21 7.16 59.96
CA ALA A 397 5.76 8.25 60.75
C ALA A 397 5.74 7.91 62.24
N ALA A 398 4.65 7.34 62.75
CA ALA A 398 4.55 6.91 64.15
C ALA A 398 5.55 5.80 64.49
N GLU A 399 5.67 4.76 63.66
CA GLU A 399 6.68 3.70 63.85
C GLU A 399 8.10 4.23 63.79
N ARG A 400 8.36 5.23 62.93
CA ARG A 400 9.68 5.89 62.86
C ARG A 400 9.97 6.66 64.14
N MET A 401 9.00 7.44 64.64
CA MET A 401 9.15 8.17 65.91
C MET A 401 9.37 7.22 67.09
N GLU A 402 8.67 6.09 67.15
CA GLU A 402 8.88 5.08 68.19
C GLU A 402 10.25 4.39 68.07
N ARG A 403 10.71 4.09 66.83
CA ARG A 403 12.09 3.60 66.62
C ARG A 403 13.13 4.62 67.05
N GLU A 404 12.96 5.89 66.68
CA GLU A 404 13.87 6.98 67.08
C GLU A 404 13.87 7.18 68.60
N ARG A 405 12.70 7.04 69.24
CA ARG A 405 12.57 7.08 70.70
C ARG A 405 13.30 5.93 71.37
N ALA A 406 13.09 4.70 70.91
CA ALA A 406 13.75 3.51 71.43
C ALA A 406 15.28 3.58 71.23
N ASP A 407 15.74 4.01 70.05
CA ASP A 407 17.16 4.22 69.76
C ASP A 407 17.76 5.27 70.71
N ARG A 408 17.02 6.35 70.99
CA ARG A 408 17.44 7.40 71.94
C ARG A 408 17.51 6.88 73.38
N GLU A 409 16.54 6.10 73.82
CA GLU A 409 16.50 5.52 75.17
C GLU A 409 17.64 4.49 75.37
N ALA A 410 17.90 3.62 74.39
CA ALA A 410 19.03 2.69 74.40
C ALA A 410 20.38 3.44 74.46
N TRP A 411 20.53 4.51 73.69
CA TRP A 411 21.73 5.35 73.73
C TRP A 411 21.94 6.03 75.09
N LEU A 412 20.87 6.51 75.73
CA LEU A 412 20.92 7.08 77.07
C LEU A 412 21.34 6.03 78.11
N ALA A 413 20.89 4.77 77.95
CA ALA A 413 21.30 3.63 78.78
C ALA A 413 22.76 3.19 78.56
N GLY A 414 23.46 3.74 77.55
CA GLY A 414 24.85 3.39 77.23
C GLY A 414 24.98 2.16 76.33
N GLU A 415 23.88 1.66 75.77
CA GLU A 415 23.89 0.58 74.80
C GLU A 415 24.29 1.12 73.42
N SER A 416 25.07 0.34 72.67
CA SER A 416 25.43 0.70 71.29
C SER A 416 24.22 0.48 70.37
N THR A 417 23.71 1.55 69.76
CA THR A 417 22.60 1.42 68.80
C THR A 417 23.09 0.91 67.44
N PRO A 418 22.38 -0.05 66.81
CA PRO A 418 22.70 -0.51 65.47
C PRO A 418 22.65 0.64 64.45
N GLY A 419 23.78 0.92 63.79
CA GLY A 419 23.86 1.93 62.72
C GLY A 419 24.35 3.32 63.14
N ASN A 420 24.84 3.51 64.37
CA ASN A 420 25.57 4.73 64.79
C ASN A 420 24.79 6.05 64.66
N ARG A 421 23.44 6.03 64.67
CA ARG A 421 22.62 7.26 64.53
C ARG A 421 22.75 8.24 65.69
N TYR A 422 23.17 7.76 66.86
CA TYR A 422 23.47 8.57 68.02
C TYR A 422 24.87 8.21 68.52
N ALA A 423 25.87 9.04 68.21
CA ALA A 423 27.22 8.90 68.72
C ALA A 423 27.43 9.86 69.91
N ARG A 424 28.13 9.40 70.95
CA ARG A 424 28.61 10.29 72.03
C ARG A 424 29.84 11.02 71.53
N TYR A 425 29.66 12.25 71.06
CA TYR A 425 30.78 13.18 70.95
C TYR A 425 30.86 13.95 72.28
N SER A 426 32.01 13.92 72.93
CA SER A 426 32.28 14.81 74.06
C SER A 426 33.05 16.01 73.54
N ASP A 427 32.64 17.22 73.93
CA ASP A 427 33.46 18.41 73.70
C ASP A 427 34.76 18.35 74.54
N GLU A 428 35.67 19.31 74.32
CA GLU A 428 36.95 19.41 75.02
C GLU A 428 36.80 19.60 76.55
N MET A 429 35.59 19.92 77.02
CA MET A 429 35.24 20.03 78.44
C MET A 429 34.52 18.78 78.97
N GLY A 430 34.44 17.70 78.20
CA GLY A 430 33.80 16.45 78.59
C GLY A 430 32.27 16.48 78.55
N ARG A 431 31.65 17.50 77.95
CA ARG A 431 30.18 17.60 77.86
C ARG A 431 29.68 16.84 76.64
N ALA A 432 28.62 16.06 76.80
CA ALA A 432 28.05 15.29 75.71
C ALA A 432 27.35 16.21 74.69
N LEU A 433 27.80 16.17 73.43
CA LEU A 433 27.16 16.77 72.27
C LEU A 433 26.34 15.70 71.55
N MET A 434 25.06 16.00 71.32
CA MET A 434 24.16 15.15 70.56
C MET A 434 24.14 15.66 69.11
N GLN A 435 24.55 14.83 68.15
CA GLN A 435 24.40 15.12 66.72
C GLN A 435 23.52 14.04 66.10
N SER A 436 22.28 14.38 65.73
CA SER A 436 21.45 13.50 64.90
C SER A 436 21.82 13.73 63.43
N THR A 437 22.31 12.69 62.76
CA THR A 437 22.51 12.68 61.30
C THR A 437 21.23 12.34 60.56
#